data_AF-A0A349MFI4-F1
#
_entry.id   AF-A0A349MFI4-F1
#
_cell.length_a   1.000
_cell.length_b   1.000
_cell.length_c   1.000
_cell.angle_alpha   90.00
_cell.angle_beta   90.00
_cell.angle_gamma   90.00
#
_symmetry.space_group_name_H-M   'P 1'
#
loop_
_entity.id
_entity.type
_entity.pdbx_description
1 polymer ?
#
loop_
_entity_poly.entity_id
_entity_poly.type
_entity_poly.pdbx_seq_one_letter_code
_entity_poly.pdbx_strand_id
1 'polypeptide(L)' 'NRKQLFDAQHGSDRVVPELAEWSRKECADEIPIITAGGVWDRKDIDHALSLGAKGVQMA' A
#
# COMPACT_ATOMS: atom_id res chain seq x y z
N ASN A 1 6.36 7.07 -19.27
CA ASN A 1 5.84 6.28 -20.42
C ASN A 1 4.66 5.46 -19.94
N ARG A 2 3.51 5.43 -20.65
CA ARG A 2 2.24 4.82 -20.19
C ARG A 2 2.36 3.36 -19.71
N LYS A 3 3.39 2.63 -20.18
CA LYS A 3 3.70 1.27 -19.76
C LYS A 3 4.10 1.13 -18.28
N GLN A 4 4.68 2.17 -17.67
CA GLN A 4 5.13 2.14 -16.27
C GLN A 4 3.97 2.03 -15.27
N LEU A 5 2.76 2.43 -15.67
CA LEU A 5 1.55 2.37 -14.83
C LEU A 5 1.15 0.93 -14.48
N PHE A 6 1.52 -0.04 -15.30
CA PHE A 6 1.16 -1.45 -15.14
C PHE A 6 2.36 -2.32 -14.77
N ASP A 7 3.48 -1.70 -14.41
CA ASP A 7 4.67 -2.41 -13.99
C ASP A 7 4.48 -2.92 -12.56
N ALA A 8 4.72 -4.21 -12.34
CA ALA A 8 4.60 -4.86 -11.04
C ALA A 8 5.48 -4.19 -9.97
N GLN A 9 6.59 -3.55 -10.37
CA GLN A 9 7.45 -2.81 -9.45
C GLN A 9 6.75 -1.63 -8.75
N HIS A 10 5.66 -1.11 -9.33
CA HIS A 10 4.85 -0.03 -8.75
C HIS A 10 3.53 -0.53 -8.14
N GLY A 11 3.31 -1.85 -8.09
CA GLY A 11 2.10 -2.43 -7.51
C GLY A 11 2.09 -2.41 -5.98
N SER A 12 0.88 -2.40 -5.39
CA SER A 12 0.69 -2.33 -3.93
C SER A 12 1.45 -3.41 -3.16
N ASP A 13 1.53 -4.63 -3.70
CA ASP A 13 2.25 -5.76 -3.11
C ASP A 13 3.75 -5.49 -2.92
N ARG A 14 4.31 -4.56 -3.72
CA ARG A 14 5.70 -4.13 -3.62
C ARG A 14 5.85 -2.87 -2.78
N VAL A 15 5.08 -1.83 -3.09
CA VAL A 15 5.30 -0.50 -2.52
C VAL A 15 4.78 -0.36 -1.08
N VAL A 16 3.69 -1.05 -0.72
CA VAL A 16 3.10 -0.91 0.62
C VAL A 16 4.06 -1.46 1.70
N PRO A 17 4.63 -2.67 1.59
CA PRO A 17 5.57 -3.15 2.58
C PRO A 17 6.82 -2.28 2.70
N GLU A 18 7.39 -1.86 1.56
CA GLU A 18 8.60 -1.01 1.53
C GLU A 18 8.37 0.34 2.19
N LEU A 19 7.25 1.02 1.88
CA LEU A 19 6.93 2.31 2.47
C LEU A 19 6.59 2.19 3.95
N ALA A 20 5.87 1.14 4.35
CA ALA A 20 5.56 0.90 5.75
C ALA A 20 6.84 0.63 6.55
N GLU A 21 7.78 -0.14 6.00
CA GLU A 21 9.08 -0.38 6.63
C GLU A 21 9.93 0.90 6.70
N TRP A 22 10.05 1.63 5.60
CA TRP A 22 10.74 2.91 5.55
C TRP A 22 10.16 3.88 6.57
N SER A 23 8.84 3.98 6.65
CA SER A 23 8.19 4.90 7.59
C SER A 23 8.51 4.58 9.04
N ARG A 24 8.50 3.29 9.42
CA ARG A 24 8.87 2.87 10.79
C ARG A 24 10.34 3.12 11.13
N LYS A 25 11.23 3.13 10.14
CA LYS A 25 12.68 3.26 10.34
C LYS A 25 13.17 4.71 10.29
N GLU A 26 12.63 5.49 9.36
CA GLU A 26 13.21 6.78 8.96
C GLU A 26 12.41 7.97 9.48
N CYS A 27 11.15 7.77 9.88
CA CYS A 27 10.32 8.84 10.41
C CYS A 27 10.35 8.85 11.94
N ALA A 28 10.30 10.04 12.56
CA ALA A 28 10.21 10.17 14.01
C ALA A 28 8.95 9.52 14.57
N ASP A 29 7.84 9.62 13.83
CA ASP A 29 6.58 8.92 14.06
C ASP A 29 6.19 8.13 12.81
N GLU A 30 5.59 6.95 12.99
CA GLU A 30 5.11 6.13 11.87
C GLU A 30 4.02 6.88 11.08
N ILE A 31 4.29 7.15 9.81
CA ILE A 31 3.35 7.72 8.86
C ILE A 31 2.38 6.60 8.43
N PRO A 32 1.06 6.77 8.61
CA PRO A 32 0.10 5.76 8.20
C PRO A 32 0.01 5.65 6.68
N ILE A 33 0.32 4.46 6.16
CA ILE A 33 0.18 4.15 4.73
C ILE A 33 -1.27 3.72 4.45
N ILE A 34 -1.91 4.37 3.47
CA ILE A 34 -3.29 4.09 3.04
C ILE A 34 -3.28 3.57 1.59
N THR A 35 -3.86 2.40 1.35
CA THR A 35 -3.97 1.82 0.00
C THR A 35 -5.27 2.24 -0.68
N ALA A 36 -5.24 2.59 -1.96
CA ALA A 36 -6.40 3.01 -2.73
C ALA A 36 -6.41 2.37 -4.11
N GLY A 37 -7.62 2.10 -4.63
CA GLY A 37 -7.83 1.48 -5.94
C GLY A 37 -7.79 -0.05 -5.88
N GLY A 38 -8.81 -0.69 -6.46
CA GLY A 38 -8.91 -2.16 -6.48
C GLY A 38 -9.32 -2.80 -5.15
N VAL A 39 -9.94 -2.04 -4.24
CA VAL A 39 -10.45 -2.54 -2.95
C VAL A 39 -11.98 -2.60 -3.00
N TRP A 40 -12.54 -3.81 -3.12
CA TRP A 40 -13.96 -4.05 -3.35
C TRP A 40 -14.64 -4.71 -2.17
N ASP A 41 -13.93 -5.62 -1.50
CA ASP A 41 -14.49 -6.41 -0.42
C ASP A 41 -13.53 -6.59 0.76
N ARG A 42 -13.97 -7.39 1.73
CA ARG A 42 -13.20 -7.65 2.95
C ARG A 42 -11.85 -8.31 2.65
N LYS A 43 -11.76 -9.18 1.65
CA LYS A 43 -10.53 -9.87 1.30
C LYS A 43 -9.49 -8.88 0.79
N ASP A 44 -9.91 -7.92 -0.02
CA ASP A 44 -9.01 -6.87 -0.51
C ASP A 44 -8.51 -5.98 0.63
N ILE A 45 -9.38 -5.66 1.59
CA ILE A 45 -9.01 -4.92 2.81
C ILE A 45 -7.98 -5.72 3.61
N ASP A 46 -8.27 -6.99 3.91
CA ASP A 46 -7.38 -7.85 4.69
C ASP A 46 -6.02 -8.02 4.00
N HIS A 47 -6.01 -8.12 2.66
CA HIS A 47 -4.78 -8.15 1.87
C HIS A 47 -3.97 -6.87 2.05
N ALA A 48 -4.56 -5.69 1.87
CA ALA A 48 -3.87 -4.40 2.05
C ALA A 48 -3.30 -4.24 3.47
N LEU A 49 -4.09 -4.60 4.49
CA LEU A 49 -3.63 -4.57 5.89
C LEU A 49 -2.47 -5.54 6.13
N SER A 50 -2.49 -6.73 5.52
CA SER A 50 -1.41 -7.72 5.65
C SER A 50 -0.07 -7.24 5.06
N LEU A 51 -0.12 -6.34 4.07
CA LEU A 51 1.06 -5.70 3.48
C LEU A 51 1.66 -4.59 4.36
N GLY A 52 0.97 -4.19 5.43
CA GLY A 52 1.40 -3.12 6.33
C GLY A 52 0.69 -1.79 6.13
N ALA A 53 -0.35 -1.73 5.28
CA ALA A 53 -1.24 -0.57 5.25
C ALA A 53 -1.98 -0.44 6.59
N LYS A 54 -2.27 0.79 7.00
CA LYS A 54 -3.06 1.09 8.20
C LYS A 54 -4.55 1.32 7.88
N GLY A 55 -4.90 1.36 6.61
CA GLY A 55 -6.25 1.52 6.14
C GLY A 55 -6.34 1.51 4.61
N VAL A 56 -7.56 1.59 4.11
CA VAL A 56 -7.84 1.66 2.68
C VAL A 56 -8.77 2.82 2.35
N GLN A 57 -8.72 3.29 1.11
CA GLN A 57 -9.72 4.17 0.52
C GLN A 57 -10.57 3.39 -0.48
N MET A 58 -11.88 3.35 -0.21
CA MET A 58 -12.90 2.77 -1.08
C MET A 58 -13.68 3.90 -1.77
N ALA A 59 -14.15 3.68 -3.00
CA ALA A 59 -14.89 4.64 -3.81
C ALA A 59 -16.21 4.06 -4.30
#